data_AF-A0A356U2P1-F1
#
_entry.id   AF-A0A356U2P1-F1
#
_cell.length_a   1.000
_cell.length_b   1.000
_cell.length_c   1.000
_cell.angle_alpha   90.00
_cell.angle_beta   90.00
_cell.angle_gamma   90.00
#
_symmetry.space_group_name_H-M   'P 1'
#
loop_
_entity.id
_entity.type
_entity.pdbx_description
1 polymer ?
#
loop_
_entity_poly.entity_id
_entity_poly.type
_entity_poly.pdbx_seq_one_letter_code
_entity_poly.pdbx_strand_id
1 'polypeptide(L)' 'GKRPSVRGVAMNPIDHPHGGGEGRTSGGRHPVTPWGKPTKGKRTRSNKSTDKYITRSRHLRKQR' A
#
# COMPACT_ATOMS: atom_id res chain seq x y z
N GLY A 1 -1.09 -24.70 1.77
CA GLY A 1 -0.12 -24.11 2.72
C GLY A 1 0.15 -22.64 2.38
N LYS A 2 0.73 -21.86 3.30
CA LYS A 2 1.08 -20.45 3.06
C LYS A 2 2.53 -20.37 2.55
N ARG A 3 2.73 -19.79 1.35
CA ARG A 3 4.07 -19.52 0.80
C ARG A 3 4.70 -18.29 1.47
N PRO A 4 6.04 -18.21 1.59
CA PRO A 4 6.70 -17.02 2.14
C PRO A 4 6.51 -15.80 1.24
N SER A 5 6.43 -14.62 1.84
CA SER A 5 6.38 -13.33 1.15
C SER A 5 7.68 -12.55 1.36
N VAL A 6 8.30 -12.09 0.27
CA VAL A 6 9.53 -11.28 0.33
C VAL A 6 9.18 -9.80 0.51
N ARG A 7 9.95 -9.09 1.35
CA ARG A 7 9.77 -7.65 1.58
C ARG A 7 10.32 -6.83 0.41
N GLY A 8 9.62 -5.78 -0.02
CA GLY A 8 10.05 -4.91 -1.13
C GLY A 8 11.40 -4.23 -0.95
N VAL A 9 11.80 -3.91 0.29
CA VAL A 9 13.12 -3.35 0.64
C VAL A 9 14.27 -4.31 0.34
N ALA A 10 14.01 -5.62 0.31
CA ALA A 10 15.02 -6.64 0.02
C ALA A 10 15.14 -6.94 -1.49
N MET A 11 14.34 -6.28 -2.32
CA MET A 11 14.33 -6.49 -3.78
C MET A 11 15.23 -5.45 -4.48
N ASN A 12 15.48 -5.64 -5.78
CA ASN A 12 16.21 -4.67 -6.59
C ASN A 12 15.30 -3.48 -6.98
N PRO A 13 15.86 -2.32 -7.38
CA PRO A 13 15.08 -1.17 -7.83
C PRO A 13 14.09 -1.46 -8.98
N ILE A 14 14.42 -2.42 -9.85
CA ILE A 14 13.57 -2.84 -10.98
C ILE A 14 12.34 -3.64 -10.51
N ASP A 15 12.46 -4.38 -9.42
CA ASP A 15 11.45 -5.34 -8.96
C ASP A 15 10.43 -4.70 -8.01
N HIS A 16 10.87 -3.74 -7.20
CA HIS A 16 10.01 -3.07 -6.24
C HIS A 16 10.36 -1.58 -6.12
N PRO A 17 9.37 -0.68 -6.00
CA PRO A 17 9.62 0.73 -5.72
C PRO A 17 10.32 1.05 -4.38
N HIS A 18 10.63 0.03 -3.58
CA HIS A 18 11.37 0.15 -2.32
C HIS A 18 12.73 -0.55 -2.38
N GLY A 19 13.04 -1.16 -3.52
CA GLY A 19 14.25 -1.94 -3.71
C GLY A 19 15.47 -1.08 -3.96
N GLY A 20 16.64 -1.65 -3.64
CA GLY A 20 17.95 -1.05 -3.80
C GLY A 20 18.42 -0.11 -2.68
N GLY A 21 19.48 0.62 -3.00
CA GLY A 21 20.34 1.30 -2.03
C GLY A 21 21.48 0.39 -1.54
N GLU A 22 22.53 1.00 -1.01
CA GLU A 22 23.62 0.28 -0.36
C GLU A 22 23.21 -0.12 1.06
N GLY A 23 23.30 -1.41 1.38
CA GLY A 23 22.85 -1.94 2.66
C GLY A 23 21.33 -1.87 2.85
N ARG A 24 20.88 -1.79 4.12
CA ARG A 24 19.45 -1.77 4.44
C ARG A 24 18.92 -0.34 4.49
N THR A 25 18.06 0.02 3.56
CA THR A 25 17.37 1.31 3.54
C THR A 25 15.89 1.19 3.93
N SER A 26 15.21 2.31 4.13
CA SER A 26 13.75 2.37 4.26
C SER A 26 13.03 2.42 2.90
N GLY A 27 13.76 2.23 1.80
CA GLY A 27 13.27 2.34 0.41
C GLY A 27 13.14 3.78 -0.11
N GLY A 28 13.49 4.80 0.70
CA GLY A 28 13.56 6.22 0.26
C GLY A 28 12.26 6.85 -0.25
N ARG A 29 11.13 6.14 -0.14
CA ARG A 29 9.85 6.48 -0.76
C ARG A 29 8.70 6.18 0.19
N HIS A 30 7.58 6.90 0.03
CA HIS A 30 6.34 6.53 0.72
C HIS A 30 5.96 5.06 0.44
N PRO A 31 5.37 4.35 1.42
CA PRO A 31 4.99 2.96 1.26
C PRO A 31 3.99 2.73 0.13
N VAL A 32 4.39 1.92 -0.84
CA VAL A 32 3.62 1.55 -2.03
C VAL A 32 3.68 0.03 -2.26
N THR A 33 2.72 -0.46 -3.04
CA THR A 33 2.73 -1.80 -3.62
C THR A 33 3.84 -1.94 -4.67
N PRO A 34 4.15 -3.16 -5.15
CA PRO A 34 5.08 -3.37 -6.27
C PRO A 34 4.71 -2.56 -7.52
N TRP A 35 3.44 -2.23 -7.70
CA TRP A 35 2.92 -1.44 -8.83
C TRP A 35 2.68 0.04 -8.50
N GLY A 36 3.21 0.55 -7.38
CA GLY A 36 3.17 1.98 -7.05
C GLY A 36 1.89 2.48 -6.37
N LYS A 37 0.86 1.65 -6.17
CA LYS A 37 -0.34 2.05 -5.40
C LYS A 37 0.02 2.30 -3.92
N PRO A 38 -0.38 3.42 -3.29
CA PRO A 38 -0.08 3.68 -1.87
C PRO A 38 -0.71 2.66 -0.93
N THR A 39 0.05 2.19 0.06
CA THR A 39 -0.43 1.19 1.05
C THR A 39 -0.94 1.81 2.35
N LYS A 40 -0.51 3.03 2.68
CA LYS A 40 -0.95 3.75 3.88
C LYS A 40 -2.14 4.66 3.56
N GLY A 41 -3.27 4.42 4.22
CA GLY A 41 -4.41 5.35 4.30
C GLY A 41 -5.28 5.50 3.04
N LYS A 42 -4.79 5.15 1.84
CA LYS A 42 -5.53 5.33 0.59
C LYS A 42 -6.73 4.36 0.52
N ARG A 43 -7.94 4.91 0.35
CA ARG A 43 -9.15 4.12 0.05
C ARG A 43 -9.01 3.52 -1.36
N THR A 44 -9.23 2.21 -1.49
CA THR A 44 -9.08 1.49 -2.75
C THR A 44 -10.36 1.40 -3.57
N ARG A 45 -11.54 1.55 -2.95
CA ARG A 45 -12.84 1.61 -3.62
C ARG A 45 -13.15 3.05 -4.07
N SER A 46 -13.58 3.22 -5.31
CA SER A 46 -13.96 4.51 -5.91
C SER A 46 -15.41 4.57 -6.41
N ASN A 47 -16.10 3.43 -6.56
CA ASN A 47 -17.45 3.40 -7.12
C ASN A 47 -18.49 4.02 -6.18
N LYS A 48 -19.02 5.18 -6.58
CA LYS A 48 -20.02 5.96 -5.84
C LYS A 48 -21.40 5.28 -5.77
N SER A 49 -21.78 4.46 -6.76
CA SER A 49 -23.11 3.82 -6.75
C SER A 49 -23.29 2.87 -5.56
N THR A 50 -22.19 2.23 -5.17
CA THR A 50 -22.16 1.31 -4.02
C THR A 50 -22.21 2.01 -2.66
N ASP A 51 -22.08 3.33 -2.63
CA ASP A 51 -22.15 4.12 -1.39
C ASP A 51 -23.59 4.48 -0.99
N LYS A 52 -24.57 4.32 -1.89
CA LYS A 52 -25.96 4.77 -1.71
C LYS A 52 -26.64 4.22 -0.45
N TYR A 53 -26.34 2.97 -0.08
CA TYR A 53 -26.97 2.29 1.05
C TYR A 53 -26.08 2.27 2.31
N ILE A 54 -24.98 3.04 2.33
CA ILE A 54 -24.05 3.05 3.47
C ILE A 54 -24.47 4.13 4.47
N THR A 55 -25.11 3.72 5.56
CA THR A 55 -25.53 4.64 6.63
C THR A 55 -24.35 5.23 7.42
N ARG A 56 -23.29 4.44 7.67
CA ARG A 56 -22.10 4.90 8.38
C ARG A 56 -20.85 4.21 7.86
N SER A 57 -19.91 5.00 7.33
CA SER A 57 -18.63 4.45 6.85
C SER A 57 -17.67 4.20 8.01
N ARG A 58 -17.06 3.00 8.04
CA ARG A 58 -15.98 2.66 8.97
C ARG A 58 -14.77 3.61 8.89
N HIS A 59 -14.65 4.36 7.80
CA HIS A 59 -13.56 5.30 7.58
C HIS A 59 -13.80 6.68 8.22
N LEU A 60 -14.98 6.97 8.78
CA LEU A 60 -15.29 8.25 9.43
C LEU A 60 -14.40 8.52 10.65
N ARG A 61 -14.07 7.48 11.42
CA ARG A 61 -13.20 7.59 12.60
C ARG A 61 -11.73 7.82 12.25
N LYS A 62 -11.33 7.57 11.00
CA LYS A 62 -9.92 7.56 10.57
C LYS A 62 -9.43 8.92 10.05
N GLN A 63 -10.29 9.95 10.07
CA GLN A 63 -9.97 11.33 9.68
C GLN A 63 -9.85 12.30 10.88
N ARG A 64 -10.04 11.81 12.10
CA ARG A 64 -9.51 12.46 13.31
C ARG A 64 -8.09 11.97 13.53
#